data_AF-A0A6J4X300-F1
#
_entry.id   AF-A0A6J4X300-F1
#
_cell.length_a   1.000
_cell.length_b   1.000
_cell.length_c   1.000
_cell.angle_alpha   90.00
_cell.angle_beta   90.00
_cell.angle_gamma   90.00
#
_symmetry.space_group_name_H-M   'P 1'
#
loop_
_entity.id
_entity.type
_entity.pdbx_description
1 polymer ?
#
loop_
_entity_poly.entity_id
_entity_poly.type
_entity_poly.pdbx_seq_one_letter_code
_entity_poly.pdbx_strand_id
1 'polypeptide(L)'
;MTRIITHFMTHSKPVFGQEWKGVYFHKSFIFRNETREVKAEDVLYSLTRFCSADSYNAFLLVDTVKGAAEFNQGKVERVSGFKVIDDYTLQVNLIRPAPFFINNLSTALMAVYPKEADQEEFTDNIGLSIAVGTGPYMLESRTETEIVLIKNKNYWDKKNEPQLDRIIFRVIAVQNNLKIKYCL
;
A
#
# COMPACT_ATOMS: atom_id res chain seq x y z
N MET A 1 -12.86 3.08 19.02
CA MET A 1 -13.14 4.48 18.65
C MET A 1 -12.16 4.83 17.53
N THR A 2 -12.51 5.23 16.31
CA THR A 2 -13.76 5.74 15.74
C THR A 2 -13.61 5.67 14.21
N ARG A 3 -14.58 5.00 13.56
CA ARG A 3 -15.20 5.26 12.25
C ARG A 3 -14.35 5.96 11.17
N ILE A 4 -14.13 5.24 10.06
CA ILE A 4 -14.74 5.46 8.73
C ILE A 4 -14.54 4.13 7.97
N ILE A 5 -15.61 3.35 7.79
CA ILE A 5 -15.96 2.62 6.56
C ILE A 5 -17.47 2.44 6.69
N THR A 6 -18.23 3.41 6.18
CA THR A 6 -19.69 3.35 6.21
C THR A 6 -20.13 2.38 5.12
N HIS A 7 -20.45 1.18 5.58
CA HIS A 7 -21.20 0.13 4.92
C HIS A 7 -22.12 0.61 3.77
N PHE A 8 -21.83 0.18 2.55
CA PHE A 8 -22.84 -0.06 1.52
C PHE A 8 -22.54 -1.41 0.85
N MET A 9 -22.69 -2.51 1.61
CA MET A 9 -22.72 -3.86 1.05
C MET A 9 -24.12 -4.14 0.50
N THR A 10 -24.47 -3.52 -0.62
CA THR A 10 -25.57 -4.05 -1.44
C THR A 10 -25.02 -5.21 -2.25
N HIS A 11 -25.44 -6.43 -1.89
CA HIS A 11 -25.27 -7.70 -2.59
C HIS A 11 -24.39 -7.65 -3.86
N SER A 12 -23.17 -8.20 -3.73
CA SER A 12 -22.20 -8.58 -4.78
C SER A 12 -21.12 -7.60 -5.26
N LYS A 13 -21.13 -6.30 -4.91
CA LYS A 13 -20.14 -5.34 -5.46
C LYS A 13 -19.64 -4.30 -4.45
N PRO A 14 -18.43 -4.43 -3.87
CA PRO A 14 -17.79 -3.32 -3.18
C PRO A 14 -17.40 -2.21 -4.18
N VAL A 15 -17.87 -0.98 -3.92
CA VAL A 15 -17.48 0.23 -4.63
C VAL A 15 -16.69 1.10 -3.67
N PHE A 16 -15.43 1.40 -4.00
CA PHE A 16 -14.61 2.37 -3.27
C PHE A 16 -14.69 3.70 -4.01
N GLY A 17 -15.13 4.77 -3.35
CA GLY A 17 -15.31 6.07 -4.00
C GLY A 17 -15.04 7.26 -3.08
N GLN A 18 -14.30 8.24 -3.62
CA GLN A 18 -14.09 9.61 -3.10
C GLN A 18 -13.36 9.77 -1.75
N GLU A 19 -13.10 8.70 -0.99
CA GLU A 19 -12.43 8.80 0.32
C GLU A 19 -10.94 9.22 0.24
N TRP A 20 -10.26 8.95 -0.88
CA TRP A 20 -8.84 9.31 -1.06
C TRP A 20 -8.61 10.56 -1.92
N LYS A 21 -9.66 11.32 -2.24
CA LYS A 21 -9.49 12.59 -2.96
C LYS A 21 -8.71 13.58 -2.11
N GLY A 22 -7.68 14.21 -2.68
CA GLY A 22 -6.77 15.09 -1.93
C GLY A 22 -5.75 14.35 -1.06
N VAL A 23 -5.61 13.03 -1.19
CA VAL A 23 -4.49 12.28 -0.62
C VAL A 23 -3.31 12.34 -1.60
N TYR A 24 -2.11 12.63 -1.09
CA TYR A 24 -0.90 12.76 -1.90
C TYR A 24 0.14 11.72 -1.49
N PHE A 25 0.87 11.21 -2.49
CA PHE A 25 2.11 10.50 -2.25
C PHE A 25 3.17 11.45 -1.67
N HIS A 26 4.10 10.87 -0.92
CA HIS A 26 5.30 11.56 -0.43
C HIS A 26 6.06 12.20 -1.58
N LYS A 27 6.76 13.31 -1.27
CA LYS A 27 7.69 13.93 -2.20
C LYS A 27 8.76 12.91 -2.57
N SER A 28 8.96 12.67 -3.86
CA SER A 28 9.89 11.63 -4.32
C SER A 28 10.53 11.99 -5.66
N PHE A 29 11.74 11.47 -5.91
CA PHE A 29 12.43 11.60 -7.20
C PHE A 29 11.61 10.96 -8.34
N ILE A 30 10.74 9.96 -8.06
CA ILE A 30 9.77 9.40 -9.04
C ILE A 30 8.92 10.52 -9.66
N PHE A 31 8.60 11.54 -8.87
CA PHE A 31 7.84 12.71 -9.29
C PHE A 31 8.72 13.94 -9.45
N ARG A 32 10.01 13.77 -9.78
CA ARG A 32 10.99 14.87 -9.91
C ARG A 32 11.10 15.72 -8.65
N ASN A 33 11.09 15.05 -7.49
CA ASN A 33 11.05 15.66 -6.17
C ASN A 33 9.82 16.53 -5.93
N GLU A 34 8.66 16.19 -6.49
CA GLU A 34 7.37 16.80 -6.13
C GLU A 34 6.43 15.78 -5.48
N THR A 35 5.28 16.24 -5.00
CA THR A 35 4.18 15.37 -4.55
C THR A 35 3.20 15.13 -5.69
N ARG A 36 2.55 13.97 -5.70
CA ARG A 36 1.51 13.64 -6.68
C ARG A 36 0.26 13.11 -5.97
N GLU A 37 -0.91 13.61 -6.33
CA GLU A 37 -2.19 13.17 -5.76
C GLU A 37 -2.45 11.71 -6.13
N VAL A 38 -3.02 10.89 -5.26
CA VAL A 38 -3.40 9.50 -5.57
C VAL A 38 -4.63 9.45 -6.48
N LYS A 39 -4.61 8.57 -7.48
CA LYS A 39 -5.72 8.34 -8.42
C LYS A 39 -6.14 6.87 -8.39
N ALA A 40 -7.35 6.60 -8.88
CA ALA A 40 -7.90 5.25 -8.98
C ALA A 40 -7.01 4.31 -9.83
N GLU A 41 -6.26 4.86 -10.77
CA GLU A 41 -5.29 4.12 -11.57
C GLU A 41 -4.12 3.56 -10.75
N ASP A 42 -3.67 4.24 -9.69
CA ASP A 42 -2.60 3.74 -8.82
C ASP A 42 -3.11 2.59 -7.96
N VAL A 43 -4.37 2.69 -7.51
CA VAL A 43 -5.05 1.61 -6.78
C VAL A 43 -5.24 0.40 -7.71
N LEU A 44 -5.68 0.62 -8.95
CA LEU A 44 -5.78 -0.44 -9.95
C LEU A 44 -4.42 -1.11 -10.20
N TYR A 45 -3.37 -0.32 -10.44
CA TYR A 45 -2.01 -0.82 -10.66
C TYR A 45 -1.57 -1.67 -9.47
N SER A 46 -1.71 -1.16 -8.25
CA SER A 46 -1.30 -1.86 -7.02
C SER A 46 -2.05 -3.17 -6.84
N LEU A 47 -3.39 -3.15 -6.96
CA LEU A 47 -4.22 -4.37 -6.84
C LEU A 47 -3.93 -5.39 -7.94
N THR A 48 -3.64 -4.93 -9.16
CA THR A 48 -3.25 -5.81 -10.28
C THR A 48 -1.90 -6.45 -10.02
N ARG A 49 -0.91 -5.67 -9.56
CA ARG A 49 0.40 -6.17 -9.13
C ARG A 49 0.25 -7.21 -8.03
N PHE A 50 -0.65 -7.00 -7.07
CA PHE A 50 -0.87 -7.98 -6.01
C PHE A 50 -1.42 -9.30 -6.53
N CYS A 51 -2.15 -9.33 -7.64
CA CYS A 51 -2.64 -10.55 -8.26
C CYS A 51 -1.60 -11.28 -9.15
N SER A 52 -0.41 -10.71 -9.40
CA SER A 52 0.57 -11.32 -10.30
C SER A 52 1.15 -12.63 -9.74
N ALA A 53 1.66 -13.50 -10.62
CA ALA A 53 2.30 -14.76 -10.23
C ALA A 53 3.50 -14.55 -9.29
N ASP A 54 4.25 -13.48 -9.52
CA ASP A 54 5.45 -13.14 -8.75
C ASP A 54 5.14 -12.45 -7.40
N SER A 55 3.88 -12.12 -7.14
CA SER A 55 3.46 -11.45 -5.92
C SER A 55 3.27 -12.46 -4.79
N TYR A 56 4.08 -12.32 -3.73
CA TYR A 56 3.87 -13.03 -2.46
C TYR A 56 2.47 -12.81 -1.86
N ASN A 57 1.82 -11.69 -2.19
CA ASN A 57 0.53 -11.29 -1.64
C ASN A 57 -0.67 -11.78 -2.47
N ALA A 58 -0.46 -12.52 -3.56
CA ALA A 58 -1.52 -12.93 -4.49
C ALA A 58 -2.65 -13.72 -3.83
N PHE A 59 -2.32 -14.52 -2.80
CA PHE A 59 -3.30 -15.29 -2.03
C PHE A 59 -4.42 -14.43 -1.41
N LEU A 60 -4.20 -13.13 -1.20
CA LEU A 60 -5.20 -12.21 -0.62
C LEU A 60 -6.36 -11.91 -1.57
N LEU A 61 -6.16 -12.03 -2.89
CA LEU A 61 -7.11 -11.60 -3.93
C LEU A 61 -7.48 -12.68 -4.95
N VAL A 62 -6.58 -13.63 -5.24
CA VAL A 62 -6.73 -14.62 -6.33
C VAL A 62 -8.04 -15.41 -6.25
N ASP A 63 -8.43 -15.84 -5.05
CA ASP A 63 -9.66 -16.64 -4.83
C ASP A 63 -10.90 -15.79 -4.50
N THR A 64 -10.81 -14.47 -4.64
CA THR A 64 -11.87 -13.54 -4.22
C THR A 64 -12.30 -12.61 -5.35
N VAL A 65 -11.35 -12.10 -6.14
CA VAL A 65 -11.62 -11.14 -7.22
C VAL A 65 -11.82 -11.86 -8.55
N LYS A 66 -12.83 -11.43 -9.32
CA LYS A 66 -13.12 -12.01 -10.63
C LYS A 66 -11.93 -11.86 -11.58
N GLY A 67 -11.51 -12.95 -12.23
CA GLY A 67 -10.39 -12.93 -13.18
C GLY A 67 -8.99 -12.88 -12.55
N ALA A 68 -8.88 -12.86 -11.22
CA ALA A 68 -7.58 -12.76 -10.55
C ALA A 68 -6.79 -14.07 -10.63
N ALA A 69 -7.46 -15.22 -10.50
CA ALA A 69 -6.83 -16.53 -10.67
C ALA A 69 -6.31 -16.76 -12.09
N GLU A 70 -7.09 -16.37 -13.11
CA GLU A 70 -6.69 -16.49 -14.51
C GLU A 70 -5.51 -15.57 -14.83
N PHE A 71 -5.50 -14.35 -14.27
CA PHE A 71 -4.39 -13.42 -14.41
C PHE A 71 -3.12 -13.96 -13.73
N ASN A 72 -3.24 -14.46 -12.50
CA ASN A 72 -2.15 -15.07 -11.75
C ASN A 72 -1.53 -16.27 -12.48
N GLN A 73 -2.36 -17.04 -13.20
CA GLN A 73 -1.91 -18.18 -14.03
C GLN A 73 -1.38 -17.77 -15.42
N GLY A 74 -1.31 -16.48 -15.73
CA GLY A 74 -0.87 -15.97 -17.04
C GLY A 74 -1.83 -16.28 -18.19
N LYS A 75 -3.09 -16.63 -17.90
CA LYS A 75 -4.12 -16.96 -18.92
C LYS A 75 -4.80 -15.72 -19.50
N VAL A 76 -4.73 -14.59 -18.80
CA VAL A 76 -5.28 -13.30 -19.23
C VAL A 76 -4.30 -12.18 -18.87
N GLU A 77 -4.31 -11.12 -19.67
CA GLU A 77 -3.43 -9.95 -19.46
C GLU A 77 -3.98 -8.94 -18.43
N ARG A 78 -5.25 -9.10 -18.01
CA ARG A 78 -5.90 -8.18 -17.07
C ARG A 78 -6.88 -8.88 -16.14
N VAL A 79 -6.98 -8.37 -14.91
CA VAL A 79 -7.96 -8.84 -13.92
C VAL A 79 -9.33 -8.24 -14.24
N SER A 80 -10.25 -9.07 -14.75
CA SER A 80 -11.60 -8.62 -15.17
C SER A 80 -12.49 -8.08 -14.04
N GLY A 81 -12.12 -8.33 -12.79
CA GLY A 81 -12.81 -7.87 -11.60
C GLY A 81 -12.61 -6.39 -11.29
N PHE A 82 -11.56 -5.76 -11.81
CA PHE A 82 -11.30 -4.35 -11.54
C PHE A 82 -11.84 -3.45 -12.66
N LYS A 83 -12.49 -2.35 -12.26
CA LYS A 83 -12.98 -1.34 -13.19
C LYS A 83 -12.83 0.05 -12.58
N VAL A 84 -12.03 0.91 -13.21
CA VAL A 84 -11.97 2.34 -12.89
C VAL A 84 -13.26 2.98 -13.41
N ILE A 85 -13.96 3.70 -12.53
CA ILE A 85 -15.19 4.42 -12.85
C ILE A 85 -14.88 5.90 -13.10
N ASP A 86 -14.01 6.48 -12.27
CA ASP A 86 -13.48 7.83 -12.39
C ASP A 86 -12.13 7.93 -11.64
N ASP A 87 -11.52 9.11 -11.63
CA ASP A 87 -10.25 9.43 -10.98
C ASP A 87 -10.13 8.99 -9.51
N TYR A 88 -11.23 8.83 -8.80
CA TYR A 88 -11.27 8.52 -7.37
C TYR A 88 -12.22 7.36 -7.03
N THR A 89 -12.65 6.59 -8.04
CA THR A 89 -13.60 5.50 -7.86
C THR A 89 -13.11 4.25 -8.57
N LEU A 90 -12.88 3.19 -7.80
CA LEU A 90 -12.56 1.86 -8.30
C LEU A 90 -13.68 0.87 -7.89
N GLN A 91 -14.30 0.25 -8.88
CA GLN A 91 -15.23 -0.84 -8.67
C GLN A 91 -14.48 -2.17 -8.68
N VAL A 92 -14.75 -3.02 -7.68
CA VAL A 92 -14.21 -4.39 -7.61
C VAL A 92 -15.36 -5.39 -7.66
N ASN A 93 -15.32 -6.31 -8.63
CA ASN A 93 -16.27 -7.40 -8.76
C ASN A 93 -15.67 -8.67 -8.17
N LEU A 94 -16.36 -9.23 -7.18
CA LEU A 94 -15.94 -10.46 -6.50
C LEU A 94 -16.58 -11.68 -7.18
N ILE A 95 -15.94 -12.85 -7.07
CA ILE A 95 -16.52 -14.11 -7.58
C ILE A 95 -17.65 -14.63 -6.68
N ARG A 96 -17.63 -14.25 -5.40
CA ARG A 96 -18.62 -14.61 -4.38
C ARG A 96 -18.62 -13.56 -3.26
N PRO A 97 -19.67 -13.47 -2.42
CA PRO A 97 -19.63 -12.66 -1.21
C PRO A 97 -18.42 -13.02 -0.32
N ALA A 98 -17.57 -12.04 0.00
CA ALA A 98 -16.36 -12.23 0.79
C ALA A 98 -16.30 -11.20 1.94
N PRO A 99 -16.80 -11.53 3.14
CA PRO A 99 -16.87 -10.59 4.27
C PRO A 99 -15.50 -10.05 4.71
N PHE A 100 -14.44 -10.85 4.55
CA PHE A 100 -13.08 -10.48 4.94
C PHE A 100 -12.34 -9.66 3.89
N PHE A 101 -12.94 -9.41 2.72
CA PHE A 101 -12.28 -8.70 1.62
C PHE A 101 -11.75 -7.32 2.05
N ILE A 102 -12.55 -6.55 2.78
CA ILE A 102 -12.15 -5.24 3.30
C ILE A 102 -11.01 -5.36 4.32
N ASN A 103 -10.99 -6.43 5.12
CA ASN A 103 -9.90 -6.68 6.07
C ASN A 103 -8.59 -6.98 5.34
N ASN A 104 -8.62 -7.78 4.27
CA ASN A 104 -7.44 -8.06 3.44
C ASN A 104 -6.84 -6.75 2.89
N LEU A 105 -7.69 -5.84 2.39
CA LEU A 105 -7.26 -4.54 1.87
C LEU A 105 -6.69 -3.59 2.92
N SER A 106 -7.01 -3.80 4.20
CA SER A 106 -6.53 -2.97 5.30
C SER A 106 -5.14 -3.41 5.80
N THR A 107 -4.60 -4.50 5.27
CA THR A 107 -3.27 -5.00 5.67
C THR A 107 -2.15 -4.15 5.07
N ALA A 108 -1.01 -4.08 5.76
CA ALA A 108 0.18 -3.41 5.23
C ALA A 108 0.72 -4.06 3.93
N LEU A 109 0.34 -5.32 3.68
CA LEU A 109 0.69 -6.05 2.47
C LEU A 109 0.00 -5.50 1.21
N MET A 110 -1.09 -4.74 1.37
CA MET A 110 -1.92 -4.20 0.30
C MET A 110 -1.74 -2.69 0.11
N ALA A 111 -0.59 -2.13 0.50
CA ALA A 111 -0.29 -0.72 0.35
C ALA A 111 -0.32 -0.28 -1.13
N VAL A 112 -0.84 0.92 -1.39
CA VAL A 112 -0.91 1.50 -2.73
C VAL A 112 0.42 2.14 -3.10
N TYR A 113 0.92 1.81 -4.28
CA TYR A 113 2.11 2.35 -4.91
C TYR A 113 1.73 3.22 -6.11
N PRO A 114 2.52 4.28 -6.41
CA PRO A 114 2.33 5.02 -7.64
C PRO A 114 2.66 4.14 -8.83
N LYS A 115 1.88 4.21 -9.91
CA LYS A 115 2.15 3.39 -11.11
C LYS A 115 3.49 3.72 -11.77
N GLU A 116 3.98 4.94 -11.59
CA GLU A 116 5.28 5.39 -12.10
C GLU A 116 6.47 4.68 -11.44
N ALA A 117 6.23 3.97 -10.32
CA ALA A 117 7.26 3.20 -9.63
C ALA A 117 7.72 1.96 -10.41
N ASP A 118 6.98 1.54 -11.44
CA ASP A 118 7.30 0.40 -12.31
C ASP A 118 8.30 0.73 -13.42
N GLN A 119 8.71 2.00 -13.54
CA GLN A 119 9.69 2.41 -14.55
C GLN A 119 11.05 1.77 -14.28
N GLU A 120 11.72 1.27 -15.32
CA GLU A 120 12.99 0.54 -15.24
C GLU A 120 14.07 1.28 -14.43
N GLU A 121 14.06 2.61 -14.46
CA GLU A 121 14.99 3.46 -13.70
C GLU A 121 14.86 3.24 -12.17
N PHE A 122 13.69 2.83 -11.68
CA PHE A 122 13.37 2.77 -10.26
C PHE A 122 13.23 1.35 -9.73
N THR A 123 12.90 0.38 -10.58
CA THR A 123 12.52 -0.99 -10.20
C THR A 123 13.50 -1.67 -9.25
N ASP A 124 14.81 -1.52 -9.49
CA ASP A 124 15.86 -2.16 -8.66
C ASP A 124 15.98 -1.57 -7.25
N ASN A 125 15.52 -0.33 -7.05
CA ASN A 125 15.73 0.44 -5.84
C ASN A 125 14.44 0.59 -5.01
N ILE A 126 13.28 0.24 -5.58
CA ILE A 126 11.96 0.27 -4.93
C ILE A 126 11.93 -0.66 -3.72
N GLY A 127 11.46 -0.14 -2.59
CA GLY A 127 11.41 -0.85 -1.32
C GLY A 127 12.77 -0.93 -0.60
N LEU A 128 13.87 -0.52 -1.24
CA LEU A 128 15.20 -0.47 -0.64
C LEU A 128 15.58 0.96 -0.27
N SER A 129 16.03 1.74 -1.25
CA SER A 129 16.39 3.17 -1.10
C SER A 129 15.23 4.08 -1.50
N ILE A 130 14.31 3.58 -2.33
CA ILE A 130 13.13 4.26 -2.81
C ILE A 130 11.92 3.72 -2.05
N ALA A 131 11.32 4.53 -1.17
CA ALA A 131 10.02 4.20 -0.58
C ALA A 131 9.09 5.40 -0.74
N VAL A 132 8.00 5.18 -1.47
CA VAL A 132 6.98 6.20 -1.72
C VAL A 132 5.63 5.64 -1.34
N GLY A 133 4.89 6.37 -0.50
CA GLY A 133 3.55 6.01 -0.10
C GLY A 133 2.77 7.24 0.33
N THR A 134 1.63 7.00 0.99
CA THR A 134 0.74 8.05 1.51
C THR A 134 0.71 8.08 3.04
N GLY A 135 1.55 7.26 3.67
CA GLY A 135 1.54 7.00 5.10
C GLY A 135 2.04 8.17 5.97
N PRO A 136 1.93 8.03 7.29
CA PRO A 136 2.32 9.06 8.26
C PRO A 136 3.84 9.26 8.40
N TYR A 137 4.64 8.29 7.97
CA TYR A 137 6.11 8.39 7.98
C TYR A 137 6.68 8.13 6.59
N MET A 138 7.82 8.75 6.31
CA MET A 138 8.58 8.65 5.05
C MET A 138 9.95 8.04 5.36
N LEU A 139 10.50 7.27 4.43
CA LEU A 139 11.85 6.74 4.55
C LEU A 139 12.87 7.87 4.45
N GLU A 140 13.70 8.04 5.47
CA GLU A 140 14.85 8.97 5.45
C GLU A 140 16.11 8.23 5.03
N SER A 141 16.36 7.06 5.61
CA SER A 141 17.50 6.22 5.26
C SER A 141 17.24 4.75 5.59
N ARG A 142 17.92 3.88 4.86
CA ARG A 142 17.98 2.44 5.12
C ARG A 142 19.41 1.96 4.93
N THR A 143 19.92 1.27 5.94
CA THR A 143 21.15 0.49 5.89
C THR A 143 20.83 -0.97 6.21
N GLU A 144 21.83 -1.84 6.26
CA GLU A 144 21.65 -3.23 6.65
C GLU A 144 21.22 -3.39 8.12
N THR A 145 21.56 -2.41 8.96
CA THR A 145 21.37 -2.50 10.42
C THR A 145 20.39 -1.47 10.96
N GLU A 146 20.01 -0.46 10.18
CA GLU A 146 19.16 0.63 10.62
C GLU A 146 18.17 1.08 9.52
N ILE A 147 16.92 1.33 9.91
CA ILE A 147 15.92 2.00 9.07
C ILE A 147 15.44 3.23 9.83
N VAL A 148 15.58 4.40 9.23
CA VAL A 148 15.14 5.67 9.79
C VAL A 148 13.95 6.19 9.02
N LEU A 149 12.84 6.41 9.72
CA LEU A 149 11.63 7.01 9.19
C LEU A 149 11.41 8.38 9.83
N ILE A 150 11.03 9.37 9.03
CA ILE A 150 10.69 10.72 9.48
C ILE A 150 9.22 11.01 9.27
N LYS A 151 8.66 11.87 10.13
CA LYS A 151 7.27 12.31 10.03
C LYS A 151 6.95 12.94 8.67
N ASN A 152 5.85 12.48 8.05
CA ASN A 152 5.26 13.13 6.89
C ASN A 152 4.46 14.37 7.35
N LYS A 153 5.06 15.55 7.23
CA LYS A 153 4.39 16.83 7.58
C LYS A 153 3.12 17.10 6.76
N ASN A 154 3.03 16.50 5.57
CA ASN A 154 1.90 16.62 4.66
C ASN A 154 0.93 15.42 4.78
N TYR A 155 0.98 14.67 5.88
CA TYR A 155 0.03 13.58 6.09
C TYR A 155 -1.42 14.09 6.07
N TRP A 156 -2.27 13.37 5.36
CA TRP A 156 -3.62 13.79 5.01
C TRP A 156 -4.61 13.67 6.18
N ASP A 157 -4.43 12.65 7.04
CA ASP A 157 -5.27 12.48 8.23
C ASP A 157 -4.74 13.34 9.39
N LYS A 158 -5.16 14.61 9.38
CA LYS A 158 -4.80 15.59 10.43
C LYS A 158 -5.34 15.24 11.81
N LYS A 159 -6.35 14.38 11.90
CA LYS A 159 -6.91 13.96 13.19
C LYS A 159 -6.03 12.90 13.86
N ASN A 160 -5.40 12.04 13.07
CA ASN A 160 -4.51 10.99 13.54
C ASN A 160 -3.04 11.30 13.18
N GLU A 161 -2.65 12.57 13.27
CA GLU A 161 -1.30 12.98 12.91
C GLU A 161 -0.24 12.27 13.78
N PRO A 162 0.85 11.77 13.19
CA PRO A 162 1.95 11.19 13.96
C PRO A 162 2.54 12.20 14.94
N GLN A 163 2.73 11.76 16.17
CA GLN A 163 3.27 12.58 17.27
C GLN A 163 4.80 12.51 17.37
N LEU A 164 5.40 11.45 16.84
CA LEU A 164 6.85 11.28 16.82
C LEU A 164 7.41 11.91 15.55
N ASP A 165 8.51 12.65 15.70
CA ASP A 165 9.20 13.25 14.55
C ASP A 165 10.02 12.22 13.76
N ARG A 166 10.56 11.21 14.46
CA ARG A 166 11.44 10.19 13.89
C ARG A 166 11.25 8.84 14.57
N ILE A 167 11.27 7.77 13.79
CA ILE A 167 11.29 6.37 14.24
C ILE A 167 12.57 5.74 13.69
N ILE A 168 13.32 5.07 14.56
CA ILE A 168 14.56 4.38 14.20
C ILE A 168 14.40 2.90 14.54
N PHE A 169 14.39 2.05 13.53
CA PHE A 169 14.45 0.60 13.70
C PHE A 169 15.90 0.16 13.61
N ARG A 170 16.38 -0.57 14.61
CA ARG A 170 17.72 -1.15 14.62
C ARG A 170 17.66 -2.67 14.65
N VAL A 171 18.44 -3.29 13.77
CA VAL A 171 18.64 -4.73 13.77
C VAL A 171 19.68 -5.05 14.84
N ILE A 172 19.23 -5.67 15.93
CA ILE A 172 20.13 -6.15 16.99
C ILE A 172 20.33 -7.65 16.77
N ALA A 173 21.49 -8.03 16.24
CA ALA A 173 21.89 -9.42 16.21
C ALA A 173 22.16 -9.88 17.65
N VAL A 174 21.40 -10.87 18.13
CA VAL A 174 21.68 -11.48 19.44
C VAL A 174 22.97 -12.28 19.33
N GLN A 175 24.09 -11.71 19.79
CA GLN A 175 25.19 -12.53 20.29
C GLN A 175 24.78 -13.03 21.68
N ASN A 176 24.99 -14.32 21.96
CA ASN A 176 24.59 -15.07 23.17
C ASN A 176 25.14 -14.56 24.53
N ASN A 177 25.35 -13.25 24.73
CA ASN A 177 25.91 -12.69 25.98
C ASN A 177 25.43 -11.27 26.33
N LEU A 178 24.19 -10.91 26.00
CA LEU A 178 23.61 -9.63 26.42
C LEU A 178 23.23 -9.67 27.92
N LYS A 179 24.17 -9.29 28.79
CA LYS A 179 23.85 -8.75 30.11
C LYS A 179 23.18 -7.39 29.90
N ILE A 180 21.85 -7.37 29.95
CA ILE A 180 21.08 -6.13 29.98
C ILE A 180 21.40 -5.43 31.31
N LYS A 181 22.33 -4.47 31.27
CA LYS A 181 22.48 -3.50 32.36
C LYS A 181 21.31 -2.53 32.24
N TYR A 182 20.28 -2.75 33.05
CA TYR A 182 19.33 -1.69 33.37
C TYR A 182 20.11 -0.62 34.15
N CYS A 183 20.29 0.57 33.58
CA CYS A 183 20.55 1.76 34.40
C CYS A 183 19.20 2.18 35.01
N LEU A 184 19.06 1.94 36.31
CA LEU A 184 18.16 2.70 37.18
C LEU A 184 18.88 3.95 37.66
#